data_AF-A0A7S1WYC7-F1
#
_entry.id   AF-A0A7S1WYC7-F1
#
_cell.length_a   1.000
_cell.length_b   1.000
_cell.length_c   1.000
_cell.angle_alpha   90.00
_cell.angle_beta   90.00
_cell.angle_gamma   90.00
#
_symmetry.space_group_name_H-M   'P 1'
#
loop_
_entity.id
_entity.type
_entity.pdbx_description
1 polymer ?
#
loop_
_entity_poly.entity_id
_entity_poly.type
_entity_poly.pdbx_seq_one_letter_code
_entity_poly.pdbx_strand_id
1 'polypeptide(L)'
;TLSPTSNVFIDSDNLENLDFLLDTIRMNVERLIVYLSQDTLTRCWCTGEITTAAHHHVDLIRVVCPCWSPPTEMQMQNLGSFIDLSSTNLLQLGITFDMVRSAYEKLLSDSVPTYSVSSTVRGRSKFDS
;
A
#
# COMPACT_ATOMS: atom_id res chain seq x y z
N THR A 1 30.70 0.91 16.10
CA THR A 1 29.48 0.18 15.71
C THR A 1 28.60 1.14 14.94
N LEU A 2 28.53 0.99 13.62
CA LEU A 2 27.67 1.82 12.76
C LEU A 2 26.21 1.49 13.11
N SER A 3 25.42 2.48 13.54
CA SER A 3 23.97 2.29 13.65
C SER A 3 23.42 2.11 12.22
N PRO A 4 22.54 1.14 11.96
CA PRO A 4 21.89 1.06 10.66
C PRO A 4 21.08 2.33 10.45
N THR A 5 21.46 3.15 9.47
CA THR A 5 20.61 4.24 8.98
C THR A 5 19.42 3.58 8.33
N SER A 6 18.31 3.46 9.06
CA SER A 6 17.05 2.95 8.51
C SER A 6 16.59 3.95 7.45
N ASN A 7 16.90 3.67 6.18
CA ASN A 7 16.39 4.44 5.06
C ASN A 7 14.90 4.18 4.96
N VAL A 8 14.10 5.12 5.47
CA VAL A 8 12.65 5.10 5.36
C VAL A 8 12.27 6.03 4.22
N PHE A 9 11.62 5.47 3.20
CA PHE A 9 10.99 6.23 2.14
C PHE A 9 9.51 6.44 2.49
N ILE A 10 9.07 7.70 2.46
CA ILE A 10 7.65 8.05 2.59
C ILE A 10 7.24 8.57 1.23
N ASP A 11 6.33 7.85 0.58
CA ASP A 11 5.73 8.33 -0.64
C ASP A 11 4.61 9.32 -0.32
N SER A 12 4.73 10.55 -0.85
CA SER A 12 3.80 11.64 -0.62
C SER A 12 3.77 12.53 -1.87
N ASP A 13 3.03 12.07 -2.87
CA ASP A 13 2.53 12.81 -4.03
C ASP A 13 3.55 13.76 -4.73
N ASN A 14 4.35 13.20 -5.64
CA ASN A 14 4.60 13.79 -6.97
C ASN A 14 5.10 12.69 -7.90
N LEU A 15 4.25 11.68 -8.06
CA LEU A 15 4.61 10.48 -8.77
C LEU A 15 4.23 10.65 -10.24
N GLU A 16 5.21 10.93 -11.08
CA GLU A 16 5.02 11.01 -12.53
C GLU A 16 5.28 9.66 -13.21
N ASN A 17 5.97 8.74 -12.53
CA ASN A 17 6.45 7.49 -13.11
C ASN A 17 6.18 6.29 -12.17
N LEU A 18 5.09 5.59 -12.45
CA LEU A 18 4.67 4.40 -11.71
C LEU A 18 5.66 3.25 -11.89
N ASP A 19 6.26 3.08 -13.08
CA ASP A 19 7.23 2.00 -13.35
C ASP A 19 8.43 2.09 -12.42
N PHE A 20 8.99 3.29 -12.25
CA PHE A 20 10.11 3.52 -11.36
C PHE A 20 9.75 3.23 -9.89
N LEU A 21 8.53 3.58 -9.47
CA LEU A 21 8.03 3.28 -8.12
C LEU A 21 7.94 1.77 -7.91
N LEU A 22 7.32 1.05 -8.84
CA LEU A 22 7.15 -0.40 -8.74
C LEU A 22 8.49 -1.14 -8.82
N ASP A 23 9.43 -0.69 -9.65
CA ASP A 23 10.79 -1.23 -9.71
C ASP A 23 11.57 -0.98 -8.42
N THR A 24 11.40 0.20 -7.81
CA THR A 24 12.00 0.50 -6.51
C THR A 24 11.47 -0.45 -5.44
N ILE A 25 10.17 -0.72 -5.41
CA ILE A 25 9.56 -1.68 -4.48
C ILE A 25 10.12 -3.09 -4.71
N ARG A 26 10.20 -3.52 -5.97
CA ARG A 26 10.70 -4.84 -6.33
C ARG A 26 12.16 -5.06 -5.93
N MET A 27 13.00 -4.05 -6.12
CA MET A 27 14.47 -4.22 -6.08
C MET A 27 15.11 -3.70 -4.79
N ASN A 28 14.52 -2.68 -4.17
CA ASN A 28 15.18 -1.87 -3.13
C ASN A 28 14.38 -1.76 -1.83
N VAL A 29 13.21 -2.39 -1.74
CA VAL A 29 12.36 -2.35 -0.54
C VAL A 29 12.31 -3.74 0.10
N GLU A 30 12.77 -3.82 1.35
CA GLU A 30 12.64 -5.05 2.15
C GLU A 30 11.23 -5.19 2.74
N ARG A 31 10.61 -4.05 3.06
CA ARG A 31 9.32 -4.00 3.75
C ARG A 31 8.47 -2.81 3.32
N LEU A 32 7.21 -3.08 3.01
CA LEU A 32 6.19 -2.07 2.73
C LEU A 32 5.27 -1.91 3.95
N ILE A 33 5.19 -0.70 4.48
CA ILE A 33 4.27 -0.35 5.56
C ILE A 33 3.05 0.33 4.95
N VAL A 34 1.90 -0.33 5.01
CA VAL A 34 0.65 0.13 4.42
C VAL A 34 -0.20 0.80 5.49
N TYR A 35 -0.33 2.12 5.40
CA TYR A 35 -1.30 2.86 6.20
C TYR A 35 -2.70 2.69 5.60
N LEU A 36 -3.48 1.81 6.21
CA LEU A 36 -4.87 1.57 5.85
C LEU A 36 -5.72 2.72 6.35
N SER A 37 -6.01 3.65 5.44
CA SER A 37 -6.95 4.76 5.58
C SER A 37 -8.13 4.54 4.62
N GLN A 38 -9.14 5.40 4.66
CA GLN A 38 -10.40 5.23 3.93
C GLN A 38 -10.23 4.86 2.45
N ASP A 39 -9.26 5.45 1.75
CA ASP A 39 -9.10 5.29 0.30
C ASP A 39 -7.85 4.48 -0.11
N THR A 40 -7.10 3.93 0.86
CA THR A 40 -5.83 3.24 0.57
C THR A 40 -6.00 2.08 -0.42
N LEU A 41 -7.10 1.33 -0.33
CA LEU A 41 -7.35 0.18 -1.20
C LEU A 41 -8.13 0.53 -2.48
N THR A 42 -8.46 1.81 -2.69
CA THR A 42 -9.13 2.28 -3.92
C THR A 42 -8.19 3.11 -4.79
N ARG A 43 -7.14 3.70 -4.20
CA ARG A 43 -6.08 4.41 -4.94
C ARG A 43 -5.23 3.41 -5.72
N CYS A 44 -5.28 3.51 -7.04
CA CYS A 44 -4.58 2.60 -7.94
C CYS A 44 -3.06 2.54 -7.68
N TRP A 45 -2.47 3.66 -7.27
CA TRP A 45 -1.07 3.74 -6.87
C TRP A 45 -0.75 2.78 -5.73
N CYS A 46 -1.46 2.92 -4.60
CA CYS A 46 -1.36 2.01 -3.48
C CYS A 46 -1.65 0.56 -3.89
N THR A 47 -2.64 0.34 -4.77
CA THR A 47 -2.91 -0.98 -5.34
C THR A 47 -1.70 -1.56 -6.06
N GLY A 48 -1.02 -0.76 -6.88
CA GLY A 48 0.19 -1.14 -7.60
C GLY A 48 1.33 -1.50 -6.66
N GLU A 49 1.59 -0.65 -5.65
CA GLU A 49 2.63 -0.86 -4.66
C GLU A 49 2.39 -2.12 -3.82
N ILE A 50 1.18 -2.28 -3.27
CA ILE A 50 0.78 -3.43 -2.46
C ILE A 50 0.89 -4.71 -3.28
N THR A 51 0.39 -4.68 -4.52
CA THR A 51 0.43 -5.85 -5.40
C THR A 51 1.87 -6.23 -5.74
N THR A 52 2.69 -5.26 -6.10
CA THR A 52 4.10 -5.50 -6.41
C THR A 52 4.84 -6.07 -5.21
N ALA A 53 4.69 -5.46 -4.03
CA ALA A 53 5.30 -5.96 -2.80
C ALA A 53 4.85 -7.40 -2.46
N ALA A 54 3.54 -7.67 -2.54
CA ALA A 54 2.98 -8.97 -2.23
C ALA A 54 3.54 -10.11 -3.11
N HIS A 55 3.72 -9.84 -4.41
CA HIS A 55 4.20 -10.79 -5.42
C HIS A 55 5.72 -10.91 -5.49
N HIS A 56 6.48 -9.92 -5.00
CA HIS A 56 7.95 -9.92 -4.98
C HIS A 56 8.57 -10.27 -3.63
N HIS A 57 7.82 -10.94 -2.75
CA HIS A 57 8.29 -11.37 -1.42
C HIS A 57 8.77 -10.24 -0.51
N VAL A 58 8.27 -9.02 -0.73
CA VAL A 58 8.48 -7.90 0.20
C VAL A 58 7.59 -8.11 1.43
N ASP A 59 8.13 -7.87 2.62
CA ASP A 59 7.37 -7.97 3.86
C ASP A 59 6.27 -6.90 3.89
N LEU A 60 5.05 -7.31 4.21
CA LEU A 60 3.95 -6.37 4.42
C LEU A 60 3.77 -6.12 5.91
N ILE A 61 3.57 -4.87 6.29
CA ILE A 61 3.03 -4.48 7.59
C ILE A 61 1.83 -3.59 7.33
N ARG A 62 0.72 -3.84 8.03
CA ARG A 62 -0.45 -2.96 7.95
C ARG A 62 -0.59 -2.10 9.21
N VAL A 63 -0.92 -0.84 9.01
CA VAL A 63 -1.22 0.12 10.07
C VAL A 63 -2.65 0.59 9.87
N VAL A 64 -3.56 0.19 10.75
CA VAL A 64 -4.99 0.49 10.65
C VAL A 64 -5.27 1.87 11.25
N CYS A 65 -5.77 2.78 10.42
CA CYS A 65 -6.22 4.10 10.84
C CYS A 65 -7.69 4.05 11.34
N PRO A 66 -8.11 4.94 12.26
CA PRO A 66 -9.47 4.95 12.78
C PRO A 66 -10.58 5.12 11.73
N CYS A 67 -10.27 5.73 10.59
CA CYS A 67 -11.21 5.94 9.50
C CYS A 67 -11.31 4.76 8.52
N TRP A 68 -10.56 3.69 8.73
CA TRP A 68 -10.51 2.57 7.80
C TRP A 68 -11.65 1.58 8.02
N SER A 69 -12.17 1.07 6.90
CA SER A 69 -13.09 -0.05 6.86
C SER A 69 -12.60 -1.08 5.86
N PRO A 70 -12.66 -2.39 6.17
CA PRO A 70 -12.29 -3.43 5.22
C PRO A 70 -13.23 -3.44 4.01
N PRO A 71 -12.75 -3.87 2.82
CA PRO A 71 -13.61 -4.10 1.69
C PRO A 71 -14.60 -5.22 1.99
N THR A 72 -15.82 -5.07 1.50
CA THR A 72 -16.85 -6.11 1.56
C THR A 72 -16.47 -7.30 0.68
N GLU A 73 -17.06 -8.47 0.95
CA GLU A 73 -16.88 -9.66 0.11
C GLU A 73 -17.24 -9.39 -1.36
N MET A 74 -18.31 -8.63 -1.60
CA MET A 74 -18.74 -8.24 -2.95
C MET A 74 -17.70 -7.37 -3.67
N GLN A 75 -17.06 -6.45 -2.95
CA GLN A 75 -15.96 -5.64 -3.49
C GLN A 75 -14.73 -6.49 -3.80
N MET A 76 -14.42 -7.47 -2.95
CA MET A 76 -13.30 -8.42 -3.19
C MET A 76 -13.56 -9.35 -4.38
N GLN A 77 -14.82 -9.75 -4.60
CA GLN A 77 -15.22 -10.56 -5.76
C GLN A 77 -15.21 -9.73 -7.04
N ASN A 78 -15.70 -8.49 -7.00
CA ASN A 78 -15.80 -7.58 -8.13
C ASN A 78 -14.87 -6.36 -7.98
N LEU A 79 -13.56 -6.59 -8.05
CA LEU A 79 -12.57 -5.51 -7.90
C LEU A 79 -12.70 -4.40 -8.95
N GLY A 80 -13.24 -4.69 -10.14
CA GLY A 80 -13.41 -3.68 -11.20
C GLY A 80 -14.45 -2.60 -10.86
N SER A 81 -15.37 -2.85 -9.93
CA SER A 81 -16.28 -1.81 -9.40
C SER A 81 -15.69 -1.04 -8.23
N PHE A 82 -14.57 -1.53 -7.68
CA PHE A 82 -13.91 -1.00 -6.49
C PHE A 82 -12.62 -0.22 -6.84
N ILE A 83 -11.92 -0.61 -7.91
CA ILE A 83 -10.64 -0.06 -8.34
C ILE A 83 -10.62 0.04 -9.87
N ASP A 84 -10.20 1.19 -10.38
CA ASP A 84 -9.97 1.38 -11.81
C ASP A 84 -8.49 1.20 -12.17
N LEU A 85 -8.11 -0.04 -12.51
CA LEU A 85 -6.75 -0.36 -12.95
C LEU A 85 -6.36 0.27 -14.31
N SER A 86 -7.33 0.76 -15.09
CA SER A 86 -7.06 1.33 -16.41
C SER A 86 -6.58 2.78 -16.34
N SER A 87 -7.04 3.53 -15.33
CA SER A 87 -6.69 4.95 -15.11
C SER A 87 -5.18 5.22 -14.91
N THR A 88 -4.41 4.20 -14.53
CA THR A 88 -3.00 4.36 -14.09
C THR A 88 -2.04 3.41 -14.80
N ASN A 89 -2.43 2.86 -15.94
CA ASN A 89 -1.61 1.91 -16.73
C ASN A 89 -1.18 0.63 -15.99
N LEU A 90 -1.72 0.30 -14.81
CA LEU A 90 -1.33 -0.90 -14.05
C LEU A 90 -1.46 -2.20 -14.86
N LEU A 91 -2.50 -2.30 -15.70
CA LEU A 91 -2.66 -3.42 -16.63
C LEU A 91 -1.49 -3.52 -17.63
N GLN A 92 -0.98 -2.39 -18.12
CA GLN A 92 0.18 -2.35 -19.02
C GLN A 92 1.47 -2.75 -18.30
N LEU A 93 1.53 -2.53 -16.98
CA LEU A 93 2.62 -2.95 -16.10
C LEU A 93 2.48 -4.41 -15.65
N GLY A 94 1.52 -5.15 -16.20
CA GLY A 94 1.29 -6.57 -15.92
C GLY A 94 0.52 -6.84 -14.63
N ILE A 95 -0.01 -5.82 -13.97
CA ILE A 95 -0.82 -5.99 -12.75
C ILE A 95 -2.27 -6.29 -13.14
N THR A 96 -2.72 -7.50 -12.82
CA THR A 96 -4.09 -7.97 -13.09
C THR A 96 -4.97 -7.90 -11.85
N PHE A 97 -6.30 -7.92 -12.03
CA PHE A 97 -7.24 -7.99 -10.91
C PHE A 97 -7.03 -9.21 -10.00
N ASP A 98 -6.62 -10.35 -10.56
CA ASP A 98 -6.35 -11.54 -9.75
C ASP A 98 -5.11 -11.37 -8.87
N MET A 99 -4.08 -10.69 -9.38
CA MET A 99 -2.91 -10.33 -8.59
C MET A 99 -3.27 -9.38 -7.46
N VAL A 100 -4.11 -8.37 -7.75
CA VAL A 100 -4.61 -7.42 -6.76
C VAL A 100 -5.42 -8.12 -5.68
N ARG A 101 -6.34 -9.02 -6.08
CA ARG A 101 -7.16 -9.80 -5.12
C ARG A 101 -6.27 -10.59 -4.17
N SER A 102 -5.33 -11.36 -4.73
CA SER A 102 -4.41 -12.16 -3.93
C SER A 102 -3.54 -11.29 -3.00
N ALA A 103 -3.09 -10.13 -3.47
CA ALA A 103 -2.32 -9.20 -2.66
C ALA A 103 -3.14 -8.61 -1.50
N TYR A 104 -4.40 -8.26 -1.74
CA TYR A 104 -5.31 -7.77 -0.70
C TYR A 104 -5.67 -8.85 0.30
N GLU A 105 -5.96 -10.07 -0.16
CA GLU A 105 -6.16 -11.22 0.73
C GLU A 105 -4.94 -11.46 1.63
N LYS A 106 -3.72 -11.41 1.07
CA LYS A 106 -2.47 -11.51 1.83
C LYS A 106 -2.38 -10.39 2.87
N LEU A 107 -2.53 -9.13 2.44
CA LEU A 107 -2.46 -7.95 3.32
C LEU A 107 -3.50 -8.00 4.45
N LEU A 108 -4.70 -8.51 4.16
CA LEU A 108 -5.82 -8.58 5.09
C LEU A 108 -5.84 -9.85 5.95
N SER A 109 -5.01 -10.85 5.65
CA SER A 109 -4.86 -12.06 6.47
C SER A 109 -4.25 -11.80 7.85
N ASP A 110 -4.42 -12.75 8.76
CA ASP A 110 -3.83 -12.72 10.10
C ASP A 110 -2.30 -12.94 10.11
N SER A 111 -1.73 -13.32 8.97
CA SER A 111 -0.28 -13.53 8.84
C SER A 111 0.53 -12.24 8.77
N VAL A 112 -0.12 -11.11 8.49
CA VAL A 112 0.51 -9.81 8.33
C VAL A 112 0.56 -9.04 9.66
N PRO A 113 1.75 -8.63 10.14
CA PRO A 113 1.87 -7.80 11.33
C PRO A 113 0.98 -6.56 11.24
N THR A 114 0.21 -6.32 12.29
CA THR A 114 -0.82 -5.28 12.34
C THR A 114 -0.59 -4.34 13.51
N TYR A 115 -0.62 -3.04 13.24
CA TYR A 115 -0.62 -1.99 14.24
C TYR A 115 -1.85 -1.10 14.06
N SER A 116 -2.27 -0.41 15.11
CA SER A 116 -3.41 0.51 15.05
C SER A 116 -2.98 1.90 15.50
N VAL A 117 -3.40 2.92 14.75
CA VAL A 117 -3.17 4.31 15.14
C VAL A 117 -4.24 4.72 16.14
N SER A 118 -3.84 5.23 17.30
CA SER A 118 -4.79 5.74 18.28
C SER A 118 -5.53 6.96 17.73
N SER A 119 -6.85 7.03 17.98
CA SER A 119 -7.68 8.21 17.67
C SER A 119 -7.28 9.47 18.45
N THR A 120 -6.40 9.34 19.45
CA THR A 120 -5.90 10.45 20.28
C THR A 120 -4.60 11.08 19.77
N VAL A 121 -4.00 10.57 18.68
CA VAL A 121 -2.78 11.13 18.11
C VAL A 121 -3.10 12.46 17.41
N ARG A 122 -2.92 13.58 18.12
CA ARG A 122 -2.90 14.92 17.54
C ARG A 122 -1.48 15.26 17.10
N GLY A 123 -1.30 15.66 15.84
CA GLY A 123 -0.03 16.18 15.35
C GLY A 123 0.45 17.32 16.23
N ARG A 124 1.62 17.17 16.85
CA ARG A 124 2.26 18.24 17.60
C ARG A 124 3.14 19.05 16.64
N SER A 125 2.75 20.31 16.47
CA SER A 125 3.46 21.40 15.79
C SER A 125 3.47 21.37 14.26
N LYS A 126 3.11 22.51 13.66
CA LYS A 126 3.59 22.88 12.34
C LYS A 126 5.11 23.05 12.45
N PHE A 127 5.86 22.60 11.45
CA PHE A 127 7.23 23.08 11.27
C PHE A 127 7.11 24.53 10.84
N ASP A 128 7.51 25.46 11.71
CA ASP A 128 7.66 26.85 11.30
C ASP A 128 8.72 26.90 10.20
N SER A 129 8.30 27.40 9.03
CA SER A 129 9.10 27.59 7.82
C SER A 129 9.94 28.86 7.92
#